data_AF-A0A7S2TQ50-F1
#
_entry.id   AF-A0A7S2TQ50-F1
#
_cell.length_a   1.000
_cell.length_b   1.000
_cell.length_c   1.000
_cell.angle_alpha   90.00
_cell.angle_beta   90.00
_cell.angle_gamma   90.00
#
_symmetry.space_group_name_H-M   'P 1'
#
loop_
_entity.id
_entity.type
_entity.pdbx_description
1 polymer ?
#
loop_
_entity_poly.entity_id
_entity_poly.type
_entity_poly.pdbx_seq_one_letter_code
_entity_poly.pdbx_strand_id
1 'polypeptide(L)'
;MAAWLLACFLWSTTTWAALDKSIKSGPLEVPMELEPGYWRNASIGFYAVTMPKRKQHMMRFMKENQLQIQLVPGIPHFTLNGTELQASRQILSRYCEPIKAVALALGHRKALDTFLHSENAYGLIFEDDVILSESQTQEKSYGDRGLLDIVKELGATARDFNWDMLNLGRCVDHCESDEVVASLNSAESVKLVKSGSPLCANGYLVTRRGAEMLIKNTWPFFAVWDMMPILMNNLAKENQFNLLSTTPRLFDQDRVGITNSLHKDDNPECNKKDSEHYMKYYTLLAKKGKMAWEGEKFTYERETMTCRY
;
A
#
# COMPACT_ATOMS: atom_id res chain seq x y z
N MET A 1 -28.01 30.39 -23.02
CA MET A 1 -27.72 29.00 -22.59
C MET A 1 -26.30 28.52 -22.90
N ALA A 2 -25.55 29.14 -23.82
CA ALA A 2 -24.17 28.70 -24.14
C ALA A 2 -23.10 29.01 -23.05
N ALA A 3 -23.35 29.97 -22.14
CA ALA A 3 -22.37 30.38 -21.12
C ALA A 3 -22.27 29.42 -19.91
N TRP A 4 -23.28 28.57 -19.66
CA TRP A 4 -23.28 27.66 -18.52
C TRP A 4 -22.56 26.33 -18.79
N LEU A 5 -22.39 25.94 -20.05
CA LEU A 5 -21.69 24.69 -20.40
C LEU A 5 -20.16 24.82 -20.37
N LEU A 6 -19.61 26.04 -20.52
CA LEU A 6 -18.16 26.26 -20.40
C LEU A 6 -17.67 26.24 -18.94
N ALA A 7 -18.51 26.60 -17.97
CA ALA A 7 -18.12 26.63 -16.55
C ALA A 7 -17.94 25.24 -15.95
N CYS A 8 -18.69 24.23 -16.42
CA CYS A 8 -18.56 22.85 -15.95
C CYS A 8 -17.31 22.13 -16.51
N PHE A 9 -16.78 22.57 -17.65
CA PHE A 9 -15.58 21.96 -18.26
C PHE A 9 -14.26 22.49 -17.69
N LEU A 10 -14.25 23.71 -17.11
CA LEU A 10 -13.05 24.32 -16.53
C LEU A 10 -12.76 23.92 -15.07
N TRP A 11 -13.73 23.29 -14.40
CA TRP A 11 -13.56 22.81 -13.02
C TRP A 11 -12.98 21.38 -12.90
N SER A 12 -13.00 20.58 -13.97
CA SER A 12 -12.48 19.21 -13.91
C SER A 12 -10.99 19.09 -14.22
N THR A 13 -10.39 20.06 -14.92
CA THR A 13 -8.97 20.01 -15.31
C THR A 13 -8.03 20.76 -14.36
N THR A 14 -8.56 21.65 -13.53
CA THR A 14 -7.77 22.53 -12.64
C THR A 14 -7.38 21.90 -11.31
N THR A 15 -8.01 20.80 -10.90
CA THR A 15 -7.71 20.14 -9.60
C THR A 15 -6.49 19.21 -9.64
N TRP A 16 -6.08 18.72 -10.81
CA TRP A 16 -4.93 17.81 -10.92
C TRP A 16 -3.61 18.50 -11.29
N ALA A 17 -3.65 19.56 -12.11
CA ALA A 17 -2.44 20.32 -12.45
C ALA A 17 -1.82 21.07 -11.24
N ALA A 18 -2.57 21.21 -10.14
CA ALA A 18 -2.07 21.80 -8.90
C ALA A 18 -1.28 20.80 -8.02
N LEU A 19 -1.40 19.49 -8.24
CA LEU A 19 -0.69 18.47 -7.46
C LEU A 19 0.79 18.35 -7.85
N ASP A 20 1.15 18.79 -9.06
CA ASP A 20 2.47 18.52 -9.67
C ASP A 20 3.55 19.58 -9.35
N LYS A 21 3.17 20.74 -8.80
CA LYS A 21 4.10 21.89 -8.66
C LYS A 21 4.85 21.99 -7.33
N SER A 22 4.67 21.09 -6.37
CA SER A 22 5.27 21.23 -5.03
C SER A 22 6.39 20.23 -4.68
N ILE A 23 6.68 19.24 -5.53
CA ILE A 23 7.73 18.25 -5.24
C ILE A 23 9.09 18.81 -5.68
N LYS A 24 9.76 19.53 -4.78
CA LYS A 24 11.19 19.82 -4.91
C LYS A 24 11.97 18.52 -4.64
N SER A 25 12.53 17.92 -5.68
CA SER A 25 13.34 16.70 -5.62
C SER A 25 14.75 16.94 -5.05
N GLY A 26 14.84 17.51 -3.85
CA GLY A 26 16.09 17.55 -3.07
C GLY A 26 16.19 16.31 -2.17
N PRO A 27 17.39 15.82 -1.84
CA PRO A 27 17.55 14.83 -0.79
C PRO A 27 16.99 15.40 0.52
N LEU A 28 15.96 14.76 1.08
CA LEU A 28 15.46 15.11 2.39
C LEU A 28 16.51 14.67 3.42
N GLU A 29 17.13 15.62 4.11
CA GLU A 29 17.91 15.33 5.30
C GLU A 29 16.91 14.93 6.40
N VAL A 30 16.72 13.63 6.60
CA VAL A 30 15.92 13.13 7.72
C VAL A 30 16.77 13.30 8.98
N PRO A 31 16.36 14.10 9.98
CA PRO A 31 17.08 14.22 11.23
C PRO A 31 16.96 12.88 11.96
N MET A 32 18.01 12.06 11.80
CA MET A 32 18.10 10.72 12.34
C MET A 32 18.78 10.81 13.71
N GLU A 33 17.99 11.11 14.73
CA GLU A 33 18.19 10.68 16.13
C GLU A 33 16.97 11.13 16.94
N LEU A 34 16.00 10.23 17.11
CA LEU A 34 14.84 10.46 17.98
C LEU A 34 15.15 9.91 19.38
N GLU A 35 15.01 10.78 20.38
CA GLU A 35 15.31 10.51 21.79
C GLU A 35 14.63 9.23 22.34
N PRO A 36 15.31 8.44 23.19
CA PRO A 36 14.73 7.27 23.84
C PRO A 36 13.51 7.63 24.71
N GLY A 37 12.30 7.30 24.24
CA GLY A 37 11.05 7.49 25.00
C GLY A 37 9.90 8.11 24.20
N TYR A 38 10.21 8.78 23.09
CA TYR A 38 9.22 9.40 22.18
C TYR A 38 8.19 8.37 21.64
N TRP A 39 8.61 7.12 21.51
CA TRP A 39 7.87 6.06 20.83
C TRP A 39 6.67 5.50 21.61
N ARG A 40 6.66 5.59 22.95
CA ARG A 40 5.50 5.12 23.74
C ARG A 40 4.24 5.95 23.48
N ASN A 41 4.41 7.15 22.93
CA ASN A 41 3.34 8.06 22.54
C ASN A 41 3.35 8.36 21.03
N ALA A 42 4.01 7.54 20.21
CA ALA A 42 4.05 7.76 18.78
C ALA A 42 2.63 7.75 18.21
N SER A 43 2.28 8.82 17.50
CA SER A 43 0.99 9.00 16.88
C SER A 43 0.88 8.11 15.63
N ILE A 44 -0.21 7.36 15.54
CA ILE A 44 -0.54 6.52 14.38
C ILE A 44 -1.77 7.13 13.72
N GLY A 45 -1.61 7.56 12.47
CA GLY A 45 -2.72 7.98 11.62
C GLY A 45 -3.34 6.78 10.92
N PHE A 46 -4.68 6.77 10.81
CA PHE A 46 -5.42 5.72 10.10
C PHE A 46 -5.99 6.32 8.82
N TYR A 47 -5.70 5.71 7.67
CA TYR A 47 -6.07 6.22 6.35
C TYR A 47 -6.70 5.10 5.52
N ALA A 48 -7.94 5.30 5.07
CA ALA A 48 -8.65 4.32 4.25
C ALA A 48 -8.90 4.86 2.84
N VAL A 49 -8.38 4.17 1.81
CA VAL A 49 -8.69 4.46 0.41
C VAL A 49 -10.14 4.06 0.14
N THR A 50 -11.04 5.04 0.11
CA THR A 50 -12.48 4.82 0.18
C THR A 50 -13.20 5.27 -1.08
N MET A 51 -13.83 4.33 -1.78
CA MET A 51 -14.77 4.59 -2.86
C MET A 51 -16.06 5.21 -2.30
N PRO A 52 -16.66 6.20 -2.99
CA PRO A 52 -17.84 6.91 -2.49
C PRO A 52 -18.99 6.00 -2.05
N LYS A 53 -19.23 4.89 -2.78
CA LYS A 53 -20.30 3.92 -2.48
C LYS A 53 -20.05 3.07 -1.24
N ARG A 54 -18.80 2.98 -0.75
CA ARG A 54 -18.40 2.15 0.39
C ARG A 54 -18.16 2.95 1.68
N LYS A 55 -18.44 4.26 1.67
CA LYS A 55 -18.32 5.11 2.86
C LYS A 55 -19.09 4.57 4.08
N GLN A 56 -20.30 4.03 3.88
CA GLN A 56 -21.09 3.47 4.99
C GLN A 56 -20.45 2.23 5.62
N HIS A 57 -19.83 1.38 4.82
CA HIS A 57 -19.06 0.23 5.31
C HIS A 57 -17.91 0.72 6.20
N MET A 58 -17.15 1.72 5.73
CA MET A 58 -16.07 2.31 6.52
C MET A 58 -16.53 2.98 7.82
N MET A 59 -17.67 3.67 7.82
CA MET A 59 -18.22 4.24 9.06
C MET A 59 -18.57 3.17 10.09
N ARG A 60 -19.03 2.00 9.63
CA ARG A 60 -19.29 0.85 10.51
C ARG A 60 -17.98 0.30 11.07
N PHE A 61 -17.00 0.05 10.20
CA PHE A 61 -15.66 -0.41 10.61
C PHE A 61 -15.01 0.52 11.65
N MET A 62 -15.10 1.84 11.44
CA MET A 62 -14.65 2.87 12.40
C MET A 62 -15.32 2.73 13.76
N LYS A 63 -16.65 2.55 13.78
CA LYS A 63 -17.43 2.43 15.01
C LYS A 63 -17.12 1.14 15.76
N GLU A 64 -17.06 0.02 15.06
CA GLU A 64 -16.80 -1.31 15.63
C GLU A 64 -15.40 -1.39 16.26
N ASN A 65 -14.42 -0.74 15.63
CA ASN A 65 -13.03 -0.76 16.09
C ASN A 65 -12.63 0.47 16.93
N GLN A 66 -13.57 1.40 17.18
CA GLN A 66 -13.32 2.65 17.90
C GLN A 66 -12.16 3.47 17.32
N LEU A 67 -12.07 3.53 16.00
CA LEU A 67 -10.99 4.19 15.27
C LEU A 67 -11.43 5.52 14.67
N GLN A 68 -10.53 6.51 14.69
CA GLN A 68 -10.64 7.72 13.88
C GLN A 68 -9.86 7.54 12.58
N ILE A 69 -10.59 7.24 11.51
CA ILE A 69 -10.01 6.96 10.19
C ILE A 69 -10.24 8.17 9.28
N GLN A 70 -9.16 8.66 8.68
CA GLN A 70 -9.22 9.62 7.60
C GLN A 70 -9.59 8.91 6.30
N LEU A 71 -10.79 9.15 5.80
CA LEU A 71 -11.25 8.60 4.53
C LEU A 71 -10.59 9.35 3.38
N VAL A 72 -9.65 8.70 2.70
CA VAL A 72 -8.98 9.21 1.51
C VAL A 72 -9.83 8.83 0.30
N PRO A 73 -10.35 9.78 -0.50
CA PRO A 73 -11.21 9.44 -1.62
C PRO A 73 -10.49 8.57 -2.66
N GLY A 74 -11.00 7.36 -2.88
CA GLY A 74 -10.56 6.46 -3.94
C GLY A 74 -10.90 7.02 -5.33
N ILE A 75 -10.17 6.57 -6.34
CA ILE A 75 -10.33 7.05 -7.71
C ILE A 75 -11.19 6.05 -8.50
N PRO A 76 -12.36 6.47 -9.03
CA PRO A 76 -13.13 5.59 -9.90
C PRO A 76 -12.39 5.39 -11.22
N HIS A 77 -12.05 4.14 -11.55
CA HIS A 77 -11.22 3.84 -12.73
C HIS A 77 -11.78 4.37 -14.06
N PHE A 78 -13.10 4.49 -14.20
CA PHE A 78 -13.76 5.05 -15.39
C PHE A 78 -13.55 6.56 -15.56
N THR A 79 -12.96 7.24 -14.57
CA THR A 79 -12.57 8.66 -14.66
C THR A 79 -11.15 8.85 -15.19
N LEU A 80 -10.39 7.77 -15.36
CA LEU A 80 -9.01 7.82 -15.81
C LEU A 80 -8.92 7.58 -17.32
N ASN A 81 -8.07 8.36 -17.98
CA ASN A 81 -7.69 8.17 -19.37
C ASN A 81 -6.24 7.66 -19.43
N GLY A 82 -6.05 6.39 -19.80
CA GLY A 82 -4.72 5.77 -19.88
C GLY A 82 -3.77 6.50 -20.82
N THR A 83 -4.26 7.05 -21.93
CA THR A 83 -3.45 7.82 -22.89
C THR A 83 -2.95 9.12 -22.26
N GLU A 84 -3.79 9.83 -21.51
CA GLU A 84 -3.38 11.05 -20.80
C GLU A 84 -2.38 10.75 -19.68
N LEU A 85 -2.57 9.65 -18.95
CA LEU A 85 -1.63 9.21 -17.91
C LEU A 85 -0.26 8.83 -18.49
N GLN A 86 -0.22 8.21 -19.67
CA GLN A 86 1.04 7.95 -20.39
C GLN A 86 1.69 9.23 -20.89
N ALA A 87 0.90 10.14 -21.49
CA ALA A 87 1.40 11.42 -22.01
C ALA A 87 1.99 12.30 -20.90
N SER A 88 1.39 12.26 -19.70
CA SER A 88 1.86 12.95 -18.49
C SER A 88 2.92 12.15 -17.70
N ARG A 89 3.38 10.99 -18.20
CA ARG A 89 4.38 10.12 -17.57
C ARG A 89 4.00 9.66 -16.16
N GLN A 90 2.71 9.51 -15.85
CA GLN A 90 2.25 8.94 -14.58
C GLN A 90 2.28 7.42 -14.59
N ILE A 91 2.08 6.81 -15.76
CA ILE A 91 2.28 5.39 -16.02
C ILE A 91 3.28 5.23 -17.16
N LEU A 92 4.01 4.12 -17.19
CA LEU A 92 4.89 3.83 -18.32
C LEU A 92 4.10 3.65 -19.62
N SER A 93 4.71 4.01 -20.76
CA SER A 93 4.10 3.86 -22.09
C SER A 93 3.77 2.41 -22.47
N ARG A 94 4.36 1.44 -21.76
CA ARG A 94 4.11 -0.01 -21.91
C ARG A 94 3.43 -0.63 -20.69
N TYR A 95 2.75 0.20 -19.90
CA TYR A 95 1.97 -0.29 -18.77
C TYR A 95 0.80 -1.12 -19.30
N CYS A 96 0.86 -2.44 -19.08
CA CYS A 96 -0.11 -3.41 -19.61
C CYS A 96 -1.24 -3.72 -18.63
N GLU A 97 -1.22 -3.15 -17.44
CA GLU A 97 -2.19 -3.50 -16.41
C GLU A 97 -3.51 -2.75 -16.61
N PRO A 98 -4.63 -3.34 -16.17
CA PRO A 98 -5.93 -2.70 -16.25
C PRO A 98 -5.95 -1.31 -15.58
N ILE A 99 -6.68 -0.36 -16.15
CA ILE A 99 -6.82 1.00 -15.62
C ILE A 99 -7.32 1.03 -14.16
N LYS A 100 -8.06 0.00 -13.74
CA LYS A 100 -8.47 -0.21 -12.34
C LYS A 100 -7.29 -0.34 -11.37
N ALA A 101 -6.20 -0.98 -11.79
CA ALA A 101 -5.00 -1.13 -10.96
C ALA A 101 -4.26 0.21 -10.82
N VAL A 102 -4.24 1.04 -11.86
CA VAL A 102 -3.72 2.41 -11.79
C VAL A 102 -4.54 3.25 -10.82
N ALA A 103 -5.87 3.14 -10.90
CA ALA A 103 -6.77 3.86 -10.01
C ALA A 103 -6.55 3.51 -8.54
N LEU A 104 -6.34 2.22 -8.25
CA LEU A 104 -5.98 1.73 -6.93
C LEU A 104 -4.63 2.31 -6.47
N ALA A 105 -3.60 2.19 -7.31
CA ALA A 105 -2.25 2.69 -7.00
C ALA A 105 -2.24 4.21 -6.73
N LEU A 106 -2.96 4.99 -7.54
CA LEU A 106 -3.13 6.44 -7.30
C LEU A 106 -3.88 6.73 -5.99
N GLY A 107 -4.86 5.90 -5.62
CA GLY A 107 -5.57 5.99 -4.34
C GLY A 107 -4.62 5.80 -3.15
N HIS A 108 -3.78 4.77 -3.18
CA HIS A 108 -2.78 4.56 -2.13
C HIS A 108 -1.69 5.64 -2.11
N ARG A 109 -1.23 6.11 -3.28
CA ARG A 109 -0.31 7.24 -3.35
C ARG A 109 -0.89 8.46 -2.65
N LYS A 110 -2.15 8.79 -2.92
CA LYS A 110 -2.85 9.89 -2.24
C LYS A 110 -2.94 9.68 -0.73
N ALA A 111 -3.13 8.45 -0.27
CA ALA A 111 -3.13 8.13 1.16
C ALA A 111 -1.74 8.29 1.79
N LEU A 112 -0.68 7.85 1.12
CA LEU A 112 0.72 8.07 1.53
C LEU A 112 1.05 9.56 1.59
N ASP A 113 0.69 10.33 0.56
CA ASP A 113 0.87 11.79 0.56
C ASP A 113 0.10 12.43 1.72
N THR A 114 -1.14 12.01 1.97
CA THR A 114 -1.95 12.52 3.09
C THR A 114 -1.28 12.23 4.44
N PHE A 115 -0.71 11.03 4.60
CA PHE A 115 0.07 10.67 5.78
C PHE A 115 1.33 11.55 5.92
N LEU A 116 2.09 11.74 4.84
CA LEU A 116 3.31 12.56 4.83
C LEU A 116 3.07 14.05 5.09
N HIS A 117 1.83 14.54 4.94
CA HIS A 117 1.43 15.90 5.30
C HIS A 117 0.81 16.01 6.71
N SER A 118 0.79 14.92 7.47
CA SER A 118 0.28 14.92 8.85
C SER A 118 1.43 14.94 9.88
N GLU A 119 1.10 15.19 11.15
CA GLU A 119 2.06 15.08 12.26
C GLU A 119 2.17 13.65 12.82
N ASN A 120 1.62 12.65 12.14
CA ASN A 120 1.68 11.27 12.60
C ASN A 120 3.08 10.67 12.36
N ALA A 121 3.57 9.89 13.33
CA ALA A 121 4.83 9.18 13.21
C ALA A 121 4.72 7.97 12.25
N TYR A 122 3.56 7.30 12.29
CA TYR A 122 3.25 6.15 11.44
C TYR A 122 1.91 6.34 10.74
N GLY A 123 1.78 5.72 9.58
CA GLY A 123 0.53 5.68 8.81
C GLY A 123 0.05 4.24 8.64
N LEU A 124 -1.13 3.93 9.17
CA LEU A 124 -1.85 2.71 8.82
C LEU A 124 -2.72 3.00 7.60
N ILE A 125 -2.35 2.45 6.45
CA ILE A 125 -3.03 2.67 5.17
C ILE A 125 -3.68 1.37 4.72
N PHE A 126 -4.96 1.43 4.36
CA PHE A 126 -5.70 0.26 3.92
C PHE A 126 -6.84 0.59 2.94
N GLU A 127 -7.39 -0.44 2.30
CA GLU A 127 -8.52 -0.34 1.39
C GLU A 127 -9.87 -0.36 2.14
N ASP A 128 -10.92 0.10 1.50
CA ASP A 128 -12.26 0.19 2.09
C ASP A 128 -13.10 -1.08 1.98
N ASP A 129 -12.49 -2.18 1.55
CA ASP A 129 -13.04 -3.52 1.61
C ASP A 129 -12.31 -4.41 2.62
N VAL A 130 -11.48 -3.84 3.51
CA VAL A 130 -10.84 -4.67 4.54
C VAL A 130 -11.79 -5.10 5.65
N ILE A 131 -11.61 -6.34 6.09
CA ILE A 131 -12.16 -6.89 7.33
C ILE A 131 -11.03 -7.42 8.18
N LEU A 132 -11.29 -7.65 9.47
CA LEU A 132 -10.35 -8.39 10.31
C LEU A 132 -10.37 -9.86 9.89
N SER A 133 -9.20 -10.48 9.75
CA SER A 133 -9.09 -11.88 9.29
C SER A 133 -9.91 -12.84 10.15
N GLU A 134 -10.52 -13.88 9.55
CA GLU A 134 -11.31 -14.87 10.29
C GLU A 134 -10.51 -15.66 11.33
N SER A 135 -9.19 -15.83 11.10
CA SER A 135 -8.25 -16.33 12.11
C SER A 135 -8.24 -15.47 13.39
N GLN A 136 -8.91 -14.32 13.34
CA GLN A 136 -9.01 -13.31 14.38
C GLN A 136 -10.43 -13.09 14.89
N THR A 137 -11.46 -13.45 14.11
CA THR A 137 -12.87 -13.34 14.52
C THR A 137 -13.34 -14.55 15.33
N GLN A 138 -12.60 -15.66 15.33
CA GLN A 138 -12.76 -16.65 16.39
C GLN A 138 -12.34 -15.96 17.70
N GLU A 139 -13.27 -15.86 18.67
CA GLU A 139 -13.24 -15.14 19.97
C GLU A 139 -11.97 -15.32 20.84
N LYS A 140 -10.93 -16.01 20.37
CA LYS A 140 -9.73 -16.38 21.11
C LYS A 140 -8.43 -15.75 20.61
N SER A 141 -8.40 -15.05 19.47
CA SER A 141 -7.11 -14.65 18.87
C SER A 141 -6.47 -13.40 19.51
N TYR A 142 -7.28 -12.44 19.96
CA TYR A 142 -6.81 -11.18 20.56
C TYR A 142 -7.18 -10.97 22.02
N GLY A 143 -7.93 -11.90 22.61
CA GLY A 143 -8.58 -11.68 23.90
C GLY A 143 -9.45 -10.42 23.87
N ASP A 144 -9.41 -9.64 24.96
CA ASP A 144 -10.20 -8.41 25.12
C ASP A 144 -9.60 -7.18 24.41
N ARG A 145 -8.50 -7.33 23.65
CA ARG A 145 -7.79 -6.20 23.04
C ARG A 145 -8.33 -5.86 21.66
N GLY A 146 -8.48 -4.55 21.41
CA GLY A 146 -8.95 -4.05 20.12
C GLY A 146 -7.83 -3.90 19.08
N LEU A 147 -8.20 -3.73 17.81
CA LEU A 147 -7.28 -3.44 16.69
C LEU A 147 -6.30 -2.31 17.02
N LEU A 148 -6.75 -1.26 17.72
CA LEU A 148 -5.92 -0.12 18.11
C LEU A 148 -4.73 -0.53 18.98
N ASP A 149 -4.92 -1.46 19.92
CA ASP A 149 -3.87 -1.89 20.84
C ASP A 149 -2.79 -2.70 20.10
N ILE A 150 -3.23 -3.57 19.19
CA ILE A 150 -2.33 -4.37 18.34
C ILE A 150 -1.52 -3.45 17.43
N VAL A 151 -2.16 -2.49 16.77
CA VAL A 151 -1.47 -1.54 15.88
C VAL A 151 -0.48 -0.65 16.64
N LYS A 152 -0.82 -0.24 17.88
CA LYS A 152 0.12 0.49 18.76
C LYS A 152 1.32 -0.36 19.13
N GLU A 153 1.11 -1.62 19.48
CA GLU A 153 2.22 -2.53 19.79
C GLU A 153 3.11 -2.75 18.57
N LEU A 154 2.51 -2.99 17.39
CA LEU A 154 3.23 -3.09 16.12
C LEU A 154 4.06 -1.83 15.85
N GLY A 155 3.47 -0.64 15.99
CA GLY A 155 4.18 0.63 15.84
C GLY A 155 5.36 0.79 16.80
N ALA A 156 5.24 0.29 18.04
CA ALA A 156 6.33 0.31 19.01
C ALA A 156 7.52 -0.56 18.59
N THR A 157 7.29 -1.62 17.80
CA THR A 157 8.36 -2.49 17.28
C THR A 157 9.22 -1.85 16.17
N ALA A 158 8.80 -0.71 15.60
CA ALA A 158 9.52 -0.05 14.51
C ALA A 158 10.96 0.27 14.87
N ARG A 159 11.23 0.64 16.12
CA ARG A 159 12.59 0.93 16.58
C ARG A 159 13.44 -0.34 16.69
N ASP A 160 12.88 -1.38 17.28
CA ASP A 160 13.62 -2.60 17.63
C ASP A 160 14.02 -3.38 16.37
N PHE A 161 13.16 -3.36 15.35
CA PHE A 161 13.42 -4.05 14.08
C PHE A 161 13.73 -3.12 12.92
N ASN A 162 13.72 -1.80 13.14
CA ASN A 162 14.03 -0.77 12.13
C ASN A 162 13.27 -0.99 10.81
N TRP A 163 12.00 -1.35 10.86
CA TRP A 163 11.20 -1.59 9.65
C TRP A 163 10.73 -0.27 9.02
N ASP A 164 10.66 -0.24 7.70
CA ASP A 164 10.09 0.85 6.92
C ASP A 164 8.60 0.63 6.66
N MET A 165 8.18 -0.63 6.50
CA MET A 165 6.80 -1.05 6.31
C MET A 165 6.52 -2.40 6.98
N LEU A 166 5.33 -2.53 7.55
CA LEU A 166 4.71 -3.79 7.92
C LEU A 166 3.54 -4.09 6.97
N ASN A 167 3.61 -5.20 6.24
CA ASN A 167 2.47 -5.71 5.49
C ASN A 167 1.51 -6.44 6.44
N LEU A 168 0.29 -5.92 6.54
CA LEU A 168 -0.72 -6.40 7.48
C LEU A 168 -1.85 -7.17 6.78
N GLY A 169 -1.88 -7.20 5.44
CA GLY A 169 -2.94 -7.87 4.68
C GLY A 169 -2.44 -8.72 3.53
N ARG A 170 -1.22 -9.24 3.65
CA ARG A 170 -0.61 -10.11 2.63
C ARG A 170 -1.55 -11.24 2.19
N CYS A 171 -1.62 -11.51 0.90
CA CYS A 171 -2.59 -12.44 0.31
C CYS A 171 -1.98 -13.69 -0.30
N VAL A 172 -0.79 -13.63 -0.86
CA VAL A 172 -0.10 -14.77 -1.49
C VAL A 172 1.36 -14.67 -1.10
N ASP A 173 1.90 -15.72 -0.49
CA ASP A 173 3.25 -15.76 0.06
C ASP A 173 3.81 -17.19 0.08
N HIS A 174 5.12 -17.30 0.31
CA HIS A 174 5.84 -18.54 0.64
C HIS A 174 5.98 -18.64 2.16
N CYS A 175 4.86 -18.84 2.86
CA CYS A 175 4.83 -18.87 4.32
C CYS A 175 5.79 -19.90 4.94
N GLU A 176 6.13 -20.98 4.22
CA GLU A 176 7.12 -21.97 4.66
C GLU A 176 8.55 -21.41 4.79
N SER A 177 8.80 -20.25 4.18
CA SER A 177 10.06 -19.53 4.21
C SER A 177 10.05 -18.32 5.15
N ASP A 178 8.95 -18.09 5.88
CA ASP A 178 8.85 -16.99 6.83
C ASP A 178 9.88 -17.18 7.98
N GLU A 179 10.68 -16.15 8.22
CA GLU A 179 11.56 -16.07 9.40
C GLU A 179 10.83 -15.27 10.49
N VAL A 180 10.47 -15.91 11.60
CA VAL A 180 9.87 -15.22 12.75
C VAL A 180 10.92 -14.32 13.42
N VAL A 181 10.62 -13.03 13.46
CA VAL A 181 11.45 -12.00 14.07
C VAL A 181 11.00 -11.69 15.49
N ALA A 182 9.69 -11.67 15.72
CA ALA A 182 9.12 -11.40 17.04
C ALA A 182 7.71 -11.99 17.19
N SER A 183 7.29 -12.17 18.44
CA SER A 183 5.89 -12.43 18.80
C SER A 183 5.34 -11.21 19.54
N LEU A 184 4.07 -10.88 19.32
CA LEU A 184 3.41 -9.82 20.06
C LEU A 184 2.92 -10.32 21.42
N ASN A 185 3.06 -9.49 22.44
CA ASN A 185 2.54 -9.75 23.78
C ASN A 185 1.03 -9.53 23.84
N SER A 186 0.49 -8.55 23.09
CA SER A 186 -0.96 -8.31 23.02
C SER A 186 -1.73 -9.40 22.31
N ALA A 187 -1.05 -10.16 21.46
CA ALA A 187 -1.64 -11.09 20.53
C ALA A 187 -0.66 -12.23 20.30
N GLU A 188 -0.64 -13.21 21.21
CA GLU A 188 0.32 -14.32 21.15
C GLU A 188 0.27 -15.09 19.82
N SER A 189 -0.87 -15.04 19.12
CA SER A 189 -1.07 -15.62 17.80
C SER A 189 -0.40 -14.83 16.67
N VAL A 190 -0.16 -13.52 16.86
CA VAL A 190 0.44 -12.63 15.86
C VAL A 190 1.95 -12.55 16.04
N LYS A 191 2.64 -12.85 14.95
CA LYS A 191 4.10 -12.79 14.85
C LYS A 191 4.50 -11.80 13.78
N LEU A 192 5.63 -11.14 13.99
CA LEU A 192 6.34 -10.42 12.94
C LEU A 192 7.27 -11.40 12.21
N VAL A 193 7.22 -11.37 10.88
CA VAL A 193 8.03 -12.24 10.03
C VAL A 193 8.73 -11.45 8.94
N LYS A 194 9.91 -11.93 8.52
CA LYS A 194 10.44 -11.60 7.20
C LYS A 194 9.80 -12.56 6.20
N SER A 195 8.94 -12.02 5.36
CA SER A 195 8.21 -12.78 4.35
C SER A 195 9.10 -13.15 3.17
N GLY A 196 8.92 -14.37 2.65
CA GLY A 196 9.65 -14.82 1.46
C GLY A 196 9.25 -14.03 0.21
N SER A 197 7.95 -13.83 0.00
CA SER A 197 7.39 -13.19 -1.18
C SER A 197 5.97 -12.65 -0.92
N PRO A 198 5.83 -11.60 -0.08
CA PRO A 198 4.51 -11.10 0.25
C PRO A 198 3.88 -10.38 -0.95
N LEU A 199 2.65 -10.75 -1.30
CA LEU A 199 1.78 -10.03 -2.24
C LEU A 199 0.62 -9.35 -1.54
N CYS A 200 -0.01 -8.41 -2.25
CA CYS A 200 -1.10 -7.55 -1.80
C CYS A 200 -0.68 -6.50 -0.78
N ALA A 201 -1.24 -5.31 -0.95
CA ALA A 201 -1.01 -4.15 -0.09
C ALA A 201 -2.35 -3.49 0.32
N ASN A 202 -3.38 -4.32 0.50
CA ASN A 202 -4.71 -3.92 0.98
C ASN A 202 -4.69 -3.33 2.40
N GLY A 203 -3.66 -3.62 3.21
CA GLY A 203 -3.45 -3.02 4.52
C GLY A 203 -1.99 -3.08 4.97
N TYR A 204 -1.42 -1.95 5.36
CA TYR A 204 -0.03 -1.86 5.80
C TYR A 204 0.21 -0.70 6.77
N LEU A 205 1.14 -0.88 7.69
CA LEU A 205 1.67 0.17 8.56
C LEU A 205 3.01 0.63 7.99
N VAL A 206 3.24 1.94 7.93
CA VAL A 206 4.44 2.50 7.30
C VAL A 206 5.03 3.64 8.13
N THR A 207 6.36 3.75 8.14
CA THR A 207 7.06 4.91 8.69
C THR A 207 7.05 6.05 7.66
N ARG A 208 7.40 7.28 8.07
CA ARG A 208 7.55 8.40 7.13
C ARG A 208 8.59 8.10 6.05
N ARG A 209 9.77 7.60 6.46
CA ARG A 209 10.83 7.16 5.55
C ARG A 209 10.31 6.08 4.59
N GLY A 210 9.59 5.08 5.11
CA GLY A 210 8.99 4.04 4.29
C GLY A 210 8.02 4.60 3.25
N ALA A 211 7.15 5.53 3.64
CA ALA A 211 6.20 6.16 2.73
C ALA A 211 6.88 6.97 1.61
N GLU A 212 7.92 7.73 1.93
CA GLU A 212 8.74 8.45 0.95
C GLU A 212 9.41 7.47 -0.04
N MET A 213 9.97 6.39 0.48
CA MET A 213 10.58 5.33 -0.32
C MET A 213 9.56 4.64 -1.23
N LEU A 214 8.35 4.36 -0.75
CA LEU A 214 7.26 3.81 -1.55
C LEU A 214 6.90 4.74 -2.71
N ILE A 215 6.66 6.02 -2.43
CA ILE A 215 6.32 7.03 -3.45
C ILE A 215 7.43 7.16 -4.50
N LYS A 216 8.69 7.19 -4.05
CA LYS A 216 9.86 7.34 -4.91
C LYS A 216 10.06 6.14 -5.83
N ASN A 217 9.91 4.92 -5.31
CA ASN A 217 10.25 3.69 -6.04
C ASN A 217 9.08 3.09 -6.81
N THR A 218 7.86 3.60 -6.64
CA THR A 218 6.67 3.15 -7.41
C THR A 218 6.25 4.14 -8.48
N TRP A 219 6.98 5.25 -8.66
CA TRP A 219 6.66 6.31 -9.62
C TRP A 219 7.74 6.49 -10.70
N PRO A 220 7.37 6.62 -11.98
CA PRO A 220 6.02 6.44 -12.55
C PRO A 220 5.52 5.00 -12.38
N PHE A 221 4.21 4.77 -12.40
CA PHE A 221 3.67 3.42 -12.20
C PHE A 221 4.07 2.48 -13.34
N PHE A 222 4.68 1.36 -12.96
CA PHE A 222 5.13 0.30 -13.85
C PHE A 222 4.61 -1.09 -13.46
N ALA A 223 3.94 -1.18 -12.30
CA ALA A 223 3.42 -2.38 -11.68
C ALA A 223 2.08 -2.10 -11.00
N VAL A 224 1.25 -3.13 -10.79
CA VAL A 224 0.04 -2.99 -9.96
C VAL A 224 0.43 -2.77 -8.50
N TRP A 225 -0.45 -2.09 -7.74
CA TRP A 225 -0.18 -1.77 -6.33
C TRP A 225 0.06 -3.01 -5.46
N ASP A 226 -0.64 -4.12 -5.74
CA ASP A 226 -0.48 -5.39 -5.01
C ASP A 226 0.91 -6.01 -5.12
N MET A 227 1.70 -5.61 -6.11
CA MET A 227 3.09 -6.03 -6.25
C MET A 227 4.06 -5.22 -5.41
N MET A 228 3.62 -4.10 -4.84
CA MET A 228 4.49 -3.21 -4.08
C MET A 228 5.30 -3.95 -3.01
N PRO A 229 4.73 -4.89 -2.21
CA PRO A 229 5.53 -5.57 -1.20
C PRO A 229 6.61 -6.48 -1.80
N ILE A 230 6.41 -7.10 -2.98
CA ILE A 230 7.49 -7.82 -3.68
C ILE A 230 8.62 -6.86 -4.08
N LEU A 231 8.27 -5.71 -4.65
CA LEU A 231 9.25 -4.71 -5.06
C LEU A 231 10.07 -4.25 -3.86
N MET A 232 9.41 -3.98 -2.73
CA MET A 232 10.05 -3.57 -1.49
C MET A 232 10.88 -4.69 -0.86
N ASN A 233 10.44 -5.95 -0.96
CA ASN A 233 11.22 -7.10 -0.51
C ASN A 233 12.54 -7.24 -1.30
N ASN A 234 12.53 -6.91 -2.60
CA ASN A 234 13.77 -6.89 -3.38
C ASN A 234 14.72 -5.77 -2.95
N LEU A 235 14.19 -4.58 -2.63
CA LEU A 235 15.00 -3.50 -2.02
C LEU A 235 15.52 -3.88 -0.63
N ALA A 236 14.79 -4.71 0.12
CA ALA A 236 15.23 -5.23 1.40
C ALA A 236 16.45 -6.15 1.30
N LYS A 237 16.52 -6.98 0.26
CA LYS A 237 17.71 -7.80 -0.03
C LYS A 237 18.94 -6.94 -0.34
N GLU A 238 18.74 -5.70 -0.77
CA GLU A 238 19.81 -4.72 -1.03
C GLU A 238 20.05 -3.76 0.16
N ASN A 239 19.43 -4.01 1.33
CA ASN A 239 19.46 -3.16 2.54
C ASN A 239 18.97 -1.71 2.32
N GLN A 240 18.11 -1.49 1.32
CA GLN A 240 17.58 -0.15 1.01
C GLN A 240 16.22 0.13 1.65
N PHE A 241 15.49 -0.92 2.02
CA PHE A 241 14.15 -0.86 2.57
C PHE A 241 13.94 -2.02 3.53
N ASN A 242 13.29 -1.86 4.68
CA ASN A 242 13.03 -2.98 5.57
C ASN A 242 11.53 -3.31 5.63
N LEU A 243 11.16 -4.41 4.98
CA LEU A 243 9.79 -4.91 4.96
C LEU A 243 9.66 -6.12 5.90
N LEU A 244 8.70 -6.04 6.82
CA LEU A 244 8.21 -7.20 7.56
C LEU A 244 6.72 -7.40 7.26
N SER A 245 6.18 -8.52 7.70
CA SER A 245 4.73 -8.79 7.67
C SER A 245 4.26 -9.35 9.01
N THR A 246 2.94 -9.35 9.21
CA THR A 246 2.31 -10.11 10.30
C THR A 246 1.87 -11.49 9.82
N THR A 247 2.04 -12.52 10.65
CA THR A 247 1.40 -13.82 10.49
C THR A 247 0.64 -14.22 11.77
N PRO A 248 -0.65 -14.58 11.70
CA PRO A 248 -1.51 -14.45 10.50
C PRO A 248 -1.68 -12.97 10.09
N ARG A 249 -2.13 -12.71 8.86
CA ARG A 249 -2.48 -11.36 8.41
C ARG A 249 -3.57 -10.72 9.27
N LEU A 250 -3.47 -9.41 9.55
CA LEU A 250 -4.50 -8.63 10.25
C LEU A 250 -5.71 -8.33 9.38
N PHE A 251 -5.46 -7.91 8.14
CA PHE A 251 -6.51 -7.51 7.21
C PHE A 251 -6.76 -8.58 6.17
N ASP A 252 -8.02 -8.97 6.04
CA ASP A 252 -8.54 -9.68 4.88
C ASP A 252 -9.35 -8.72 4.00
N GLN A 253 -9.77 -9.17 2.83
CA GLN A 253 -10.73 -8.43 2.00
C GLN A 253 -12.10 -9.08 2.08
N ASP A 254 -13.14 -8.26 2.26
CA ASP A 254 -14.54 -8.68 2.22
C ASP A 254 -14.98 -8.96 0.78
N ARG A 255 -14.65 -10.16 0.32
CA ARG A 255 -14.94 -10.64 -1.04
C ARG A 255 -16.40 -11.08 -1.22
N VAL A 256 -17.12 -11.36 -0.12
CA VAL A 256 -18.47 -11.92 -0.14
C VAL A 256 -19.52 -10.85 0.17
N GLY A 257 -19.29 -10.03 1.19
CA GLY A 257 -20.20 -8.98 1.63
C GLY A 257 -20.23 -7.76 0.70
N ILE A 258 -19.17 -7.52 -0.07
CA ILE A 258 -19.08 -6.40 -1.01
C ILE A 258 -19.28 -6.90 -2.44
N THR A 259 -20.51 -6.81 -2.92
CA THR A 259 -20.93 -7.25 -4.27
C THR A 259 -20.20 -6.56 -5.45
N ASN A 260 -19.51 -5.46 -5.18
CA ASN A 260 -18.72 -4.70 -6.15
C ASN A 260 -17.21 -4.70 -5.81
N SER A 261 -16.71 -5.73 -5.13
CA SER A 261 -15.26 -5.85 -4.91
C SER A 261 -14.53 -5.98 -6.25
N LEU A 262 -13.33 -5.40 -6.33
CA LEU A 262 -12.43 -5.56 -7.47
C LEU A 262 -11.85 -6.97 -7.55
N HIS A 263 -11.88 -7.69 -6.42
CA HIS A 263 -11.27 -8.98 -6.23
C HIS A 263 -12.37 -10.03 -6.03
N LYS A 264 -12.42 -11.01 -6.95
CA LYS A 264 -13.33 -12.17 -6.88
C LYS A 264 -12.57 -13.49 -6.78
N ASP A 265 -11.25 -13.42 -6.81
CA ASP A 265 -10.34 -14.53 -6.60
C ASP A 265 -10.36 -14.99 -5.14
N ASP A 266 -10.01 -16.24 -4.88
CA ASP A 266 -9.68 -16.71 -3.54
C ASP A 266 -8.16 -16.78 -3.49
N ASN A 267 -7.55 -15.84 -2.77
CA ASN A 267 -6.09 -15.74 -2.63
C ASN A 267 -5.73 -16.10 -1.19
N PRO A 268 -5.57 -17.41 -0.88
CA PRO A 268 -5.15 -17.82 0.44
C PRO A 268 -3.67 -17.45 0.65
N GLU A 269 -3.38 -16.90 1.83
CA GLU A 269 -2.07 -16.34 2.23
C GLU A 269 -0.89 -17.22 1.86
N CYS A 270 -1.02 -18.53 2.04
CA CYS A 270 0.08 -19.49 1.91
C CYS A 270 -0.08 -20.40 0.68
N ASN A 271 -0.40 -19.82 -0.48
CA ASN A 271 -0.45 -20.55 -1.75
C ASN A 271 0.88 -20.49 -2.51
N LYS A 272 1.71 -21.52 -2.30
CA LYS A 272 3.03 -21.64 -2.93
C LYS A 272 3.00 -21.52 -4.46
N LYS A 273 2.05 -22.20 -5.11
CA LYS A 273 1.98 -22.27 -6.59
C LYS A 273 1.73 -20.91 -7.20
N ASP A 274 0.80 -20.15 -6.62
CA ASP A 274 0.47 -18.81 -7.09
C ASP A 274 1.62 -17.85 -6.81
N SER A 275 2.23 -17.96 -5.62
CA SER A 275 3.40 -17.16 -5.27
C SER A 275 4.58 -17.40 -6.22
N GLU A 276 4.88 -18.65 -6.60
CA GLU A 276 5.93 -18.96 -7.59
C GLU A 276 5.63 -18.37 -8.98
N HIS A 277 4.36 -18.45 -9.41
CA HIS A 277 3.92 -17.88 -10.68
C HIS A 277 4.14 -16.36 -10.71
N TYR A 278 3.63 -15.68 -9.69
CA TYR A 278 3.79 -14.24 -9.54
C TYR A 278 5.26 -13.85 -9.38
N MET A 279 6.04 -14.55 -8.57
CA MET A 279 7.46 -14.25 -8.39
C MET A 279 8.26 -14.39 -9.67
N LYS A 280 7.97 -15.39 -10.52
CA LYS A 280 8.64 -15.52 -11.82
C LYS A 280 8.30 -14.35 -12.73
N TYR A 281 7.01 -14.01 -12.84
CA TYR A 281 6.54 -12.91 -13.67
C TYR A 281 7.08 -11.55 -13.17
N TYR A 282 7.11 -11.35 -11.85
CA TYR A 282 7.50 -10.08 -11.24
C TYR A 282 8.99 -9.92 -11.02
N THR A 283 9.75 -11.00 -10.80
CA THR A 283 11.21 -10.94 -10.88
C THR A 283 11.64 -10.56 -12.29
N LEU A 284 10.94 -11.04 -13.31
CA LEU A 284 11.19 -10.61 -14.68
C LEU A 284 10.85 -9.12 -14.86
N LEU A 285 9.71 -8.65 -14.37
CA LEU A 285 9.36 -7.23 -14.40
C LEU A 285 10.32 -6.35 -13.58
N ALA A 286 10.79 -6.81 -12.42
CA ALA A 286 11.76 -6.10 -11.60
C ALA A 286 13.17 -6.13 -12.19
N LYS A 287 13.56 -7.19 -12.92
CA LYS A 287 14.82 -7.23 -13.68
C LYS A 287 14.75 -6.33 -14.92
N LYS A 288 13.65 -6.40 -15.66
CA LYS A 288 13.39 -5.52 -16.82
C LYS A 288 13.15 -4.07 -16.40
N GLY A 289 12.63 -3.88 -15.18
CA GLY A 289 12.42 -2.63 -14.48
C GLY A 289 13.56 -2.25 -13.56
N LYS A 290 14.68 -3.01 -13.53
CA LYS A 290 15.99 -2.58 -13.01
C LYS A 290 16.56 -1.59 -14.03
N MET A 291 15.75 -0.57 -14.26
CA MET A 291 15.96 0.54 -15.12
C MET A 291 16.46 1.63 -14.22
N ALA A 292 17.75 1.84 -14.35
CA ALA A 292 18.46 2.98 -13.82
C ALA A 292 17.60 4.24 -13.89
N TRP A 293 17.25 4.78 -12.71
CA TRP A 293 17.08 6.22 -12.56
C TRP A 293 18.49 6.82 -12.47
N GLU A 294 19.28 6.68 -13.55
CA GLU A 294 20.57 7.35 -13.70
C GLU A 294 20.31 8.70 -14.36
N GLY A 295 20.24 9.76 -13.53
CA GLY A 295 20.30 11.15 -14.00
C GLY A 295 19.24 11.55 -15.05
N GLU A 296 17.96 11.39 -14.71
CA GLU A 296 16.79 11.87 -15.48
C GLU A 296 16.44 11.10 -16.77
N LYS A 297 17.12 9.99 -17.11
CA LYS A 297 16.80 9.20 -18.31
C LYS A 297 16.38 7.77 -17.98
N PHE A 298 15.14 7.45 -18.35
CA PHE A 298 14.59 6.10 -18.30
C PHE A 298 14.97 5.35 -19.60
N THR A 299 15.98 4.48 -19.58
CA THR A 299 16.41 3.69 -20.75
C THR A 299 15.91 2.24 -20.71
N TYR A 300 14.79 1.96 -21.38
CA TYR A 300 14.21 0.61 -21.47
C TYR A 300 14.94 -0.15 -22.57
N GLU A 301 15.61 -1.27 -22.26
CA GLU A 301 16.11 -2.17 -23.30
C GLU A 301 14.92 -2.69 -24.12
N ARG A 302 14.98 -2.49 -25.45
CA ARG A 302 13.88 -2.62 -26.43
C ARG A 302 13.29 -4.04 -26.58
N GLU A 303 13.20 -4.87 -25.56
CA GLU A 303 12.38 -6.06 -25.65
C GLU A 303 10.90 -5.68 -25.59
N THR A 304 10.17 -5.94 -26.67
CA THR A 304 8.74 -5.71 -26.78
C THR A 304 7.98 -6.63 -25.82
N MET A 305 7.58 -6.14 -24.65
CA MET A 305 6.46 -6.73 -23.92
C MET A 305 5.19 -6.36 -24.67
N THR A 306 4.66 -7.28 -25.46
CA THR A 306 3.29 -7.17 -25.99
C THR A 306 2.33 -7.44 -24.84
N CYS A 307 1.46 -6.47 -24.53
CA CYS A 307 0.37 -6.69 -23.60
C CYS A 307 -0.54 -7.78 -24.17
N ARG A 308 -0.50 -8.98 -23.57
CA ARG A 308 -1.44 -10.05 -23.88
C ARG A 308 -2.62 -9.89 -22.94
N TYR A 309 -3.71 -9.33 -23.47
CA TYR A 309 -5.01 -9.32 -22.80
C TYR A 309 -5.75 -10.63 -23.06
#